data_AF-A0A1H2R0W0-F1
#
_entry.id   AF-A0A1H2R0W0-F1
#
_cell.length_a   1.000
_cell.length_b   1.000
_cell.length_c   1.000
_cell.angle_alpha   90.00
_cell.angle_beta   90.00
_cell.angle_gamma   90.00
#
_symmetry.space_group_name_H-M   'P 1'
#
loop_
_entity.id
_entity.type
_entity.pdbx_description
1 polymer ?
#
loop_
_entity_poly.entity_id
_entity_poly.type
_entity_poly.pdbx_seq_one_letter_code
_entity_poly.pdbx_strand_id
1 'polypeptide(L)'
;MHTISYQDWDESSQRVVRTLKQYSVDTDELFVRKLVNATVIQNRLLHHSSHESEDTGVHHIYAASFQPSDLDFYGADIKPALLERCDRSVFLETEFLYWNGRTFELGEGLFPTHGSQDIARLLLDHYLVKQTRTFESLYSVLDDDRNKVVLFMKEVHV
;
A
#
# COMPACT_ATOMS: atom_id res chain seq x y z
N MET A 1 17.22 -5.59 12.29
CA MET A 1 17.10 -4.94 10.98
C MET A 1 17.02 -6.04 9.94
N HIS A 2 16.15 -5.86 8.96
CA HIS A 2 15.90 -6.79 7.88
C HIS A 2 16.28 -6.14 6.57
N THR A 3 16.70 -6.95 5.60
CA THR A 3 16.93 -6.47 4.24
C THR A 3 15.72 -6.80 3.39
N ILE A 4 15.09 -5.79 2.78
CA ILE A 4 13.96 -5.99 1.88
C ILE A 4 14.33 -5.53 0.46
N SER A 5 14.05 -6.38 -0.52
CA SER A 5 14.33 -6.14 -1.93
C SER A 5 13.05 -6.21 -2.75
N TYR A 6 12.74 -5.14 -3.46
CA TYR A 6 11.65 -5.09 -4.42
C TYR A 6 12.17 -5.59 -5.77
N GLN A 7 11.50 -6.57 -6.34
CA GLN A 7 11.86 -7.24 -7.59
C GLN A 7 10.80 -6.93 -8.65
N ASP A 8 11.24 -6.47 -9.82
CA ASP A 8 10.38 -6.27 -11.00
C ASP A 8 9.98 -7.65 -11.53
N TRP A 9 8.71 -8.01 -11.36
CA TRP A 9 8.18 -9.32 -11.72
C TRP A 9 7.43 -9.24 -13.05
N ASP A 10 7.83 -10.09 -13.99
CA ASP A 10 7.09 -10.27 -15.25
C ASP A 10 6.12 -11.45 -15.10
N GLU A 11 4.84 -11.13 -14.96
CA GLU A 11 3.76 -12.12 -14.84
C GLU A 11 3.69 -13.07 -16.04
N SER A 12 4.02 -12.60 -17.24
CA SER A 12 3.90 -13.40 -18.46
C SER A 12 4.96 -14.50 -18.54
N SER A 13 6.18 -14.20 -18.06
CA SER A 13 7.30 -15.13 -18.07
C SER A 13 7.64 -15.72 -16.69
N GLN A 14 6.87 -15.37 -15.67
CA GLN A 14 6.96 -15.86 -14.29
C GLN A 14 8.41 -15.80 -13.75
N ARG A 15 9.06 -14.64 -13.92
CA ARG A 15 10.45 -14.43 -13.48
C ARG A 15 10.72 -13.00 -13.07
N VAL A 16 11.77 -12.86 -12.27
CA VAL A 16 12.37 -11.56 -11.95
C VAL A 16 13.10 -11.00 -13.17
N VAL A 17 12.77 -9.77 -13.54
CA VAL A 17 13.45 -9.01 -14.60
C VAL A 17 14.67 -8.29 -14.02
N ARG A 18 14.52 -7.67 -12.85
CA ARG A 18 15.57 -6.90 -12.16
C ARG A 18 15.16 -6.56 -10.72
N THR A 19 16.14 -6.16 -9.91
CA THR A 19 15.88 -5.47 -8.65
C THR A 19 15.45 -4.01 -8.92
N LEU A 20 14.34 -3.59 -8.31
CA LEU A 20 13.84 -2.21 -8.36
C LEU A 20 14.50 -1.34 -7.30
N LYS A 21 14.50 -1.79 -6.04
CA LYS A 21 15.04 -1.06 -4.90
C LYS A 21 15.27 -1.98 -3.72
N GLN A 22 16.22 -1.65 -2.87
CA GLN A 22 16.57 -2.41 -1.67
C GLN A 22 16.68 -1.48 -0.47
N TYR A 23 16.23 -1.94 0.69
CA TYR A 23 16.22 -1.17 1.93
C TYR A 23 16.69 -2.03 3.10
N SER A 24 17.21 -1.36 4.12
CA SER A 24 17.38 -1.92 5.45
C SER A 24 16.31 -1.31 6.35
N VAL A 25 15.40 -2.14 6.86
CA VAL A 25 14.23 -1.70 7.63
C VAL A 25 14.17 -2.39 9.00
N ASP A 26 13.40 -1.83 9.93
CA ASP A 26 13.04 -2.56 11.15
C ASP A 26 11.90 -3.56 10.90
N THR A 27 11.52 -4.29 11.95
CA THR A 27 10.48 -5.33 11.85
C THR A 27 9.09 -4.74 11.59
N ASP A 28 8.78 -3.56 12.12
CA ASP A 28 7.45 -2.98 12.00
C ASP A 28 7.23 -2.40 10.60
N GLU A 29 8.24 -1.73 10.03
CA GLU A 29 8.21 -1.27 8.65
C GLU A 29 8.24 -2.44 7.66
N LEU A 30 8.94 -3.54 7.97
CA LEU A 30 8.88 -4.77 7.18
C LEU A 30 7.43 -5.27 7.05
N PHE A 31 6.67 -5.29 8.16
CA PHE A 31 5.27 -5.71 8.12
C PHE A 31 4.42 -4.76 7.28
N VAL A 32 4.56 -3.44 7.45
CA VAL A 32 3.84 -2.47 6.61
C VAL A 32 4.10 -2.76 5.13
N ARG A 33 5.36 -2.90 4.74
CA ARG A 33 5.77 -3.15 3.34
C ARG A 33 5.20 -4.46 2.79
N LYS A 34 5.02 -5.49 3.61
CA LYS A 34 4.42 -6.77 3.20
C LYS A 34 2.90 -6.80 3.27
N LEU A 35 2.26 -5.91 4.03
CA LEU A 35 0.81 -5.92 4.19
C LEU A 35 0.09 -5.04 3.17
N VAL A 36 0.77 -4.04 2.60
CA VAL A 36 0.17 -3.23 1.53
C VAL A 36 -0.03 -4.03 0.24
N ASN A 37 -1.03 -3.66 -0.55
CA ASN A 37 -1.29 -4.30 -1.84
C ASN A 37 -0.34 -3.83 -2.95
N ALA A 38 0.21 -2.62 -2.82
CA ALA A 38 1.06 -2.01 -3.82
C ALA A 38 2.06 -1.03 -3.22
N THR A 39 3.04 -0.64 -4.02
CA THR A 39 4.00 0.42 -3.67
C THR A 39 4.23 1.34 -4.85
N VAL A 40 4.40 2.64 -4.58
CA VAL A 40 4.98 3.57 -5.55
C VAL A 40 6.47 3.63 -5.34
N ILE A 41 7.23 3.33 -6.40
CA ILE A 41 8.69 3.50 -6.41
C ILE A 41 9.04 4.29 -7.66
N GLN A 42 9.69 5.44 -7.50
CA GLN A 42 10.10 6.29 -8.63
C GLN A 42 8.93 6.63 -9.56
N ASN A 43 7.81 7.07 -8.97
CA ASN A 43 6.57 7.45 -9.65
C ASN A 43 5.89 6.31 -10.45
N ARG A 44 6.26 5.06 -10.17
CA ARG A 44 5.61 3.86 -10.75
C ARG A 44 4.79 3.17 -9.67
N LEU A 45 3.47 3.08 -9.87
CA LEU A 45 2.60 2.25 -9.06
C LEU A 45 2.78 0.78 -9.45
N LEU A 46 3.19 -0.03 -8.48
CA LEU A 46 3.51 -1.44 -8.65
C LEU A 46 2.68 -2.28 -7.70
N HIS A 47 1.91 -3.22 -8.25
CA HIS A 47 1.13 -4.18 -7.48
C HIS A 47 2.06 -5.27 -6.93
N HIS A 48 1.84 -5.69 -5.68
CA HIS A 48 2.58 -6.79 -5.08
C HIS A 48 1.95 -8.11 -5.46
N SER A 49 2.67 -8.93 -6.22
CA SER A 49 2.20 -10.24 -6.65
C SER A 49 2.44 -11.31 -5.57
N SER A 50 3.58 -11.25 -4.89
CA SER A 50 3.94 -12.20 -3.84
C SER A 50 5.08 -11.70 -2.96
N HIS A 51 5.25 -12.33 -1.79
CA HIS A 51 6.31 -12.03 -0.84
C HIS A 51 7.04 -13.29 -0.41
N GLU A 52 8.36 -13.20 -0.32
CA GLU A 52 9.22 -14.29 0.15
C GLU A 52 10.07 -13.82 1.34
N SER A 53 10.49 -14.78 2.15
CA SER A 53 11.47 -14.58 3.22
C SER A 53 12.49 -15.70 3.13
N GLU A 54 13.77 -15.34 3.11
CA GLU A 54 14.87 -16.28 3.19
C GLU A 54 15.35 -16.42 4.65
N ASP A 55 15.92 -17.58 4.98
CA ASP A 55 16.47 -17.88 6.31
C ASP A 55 17.58 -16.90 6.76
N THR A 56 18.13 -16.14 5.83
CA THR A 56 19.19 -15.15 6.03
C THR A 56 18.70 -13.79 6.54
N GLY A 57 17.38 -13.59 6.69
CA GLY A 57 16.78 -12.29 7.05
C GLY A 57 16.65 -11.33 5.86
N VAL A 58 16.75 -11.88 4.64
CA VAL A 58 16.45 -11.19 3.38
C VAL A 58 15.00 -11.48 3.01
N HIS A 59 14.28 -10.45 2.57
CA HIS A 59 12.91 -10.56 2.12
C HIS A 59 12.78 -10.01 0.70
N HIS A 60 12.00 -10.70 -0.13
CA HIS A 60 11.68 -10.24 -1.47
C HIS A 60 10.21 -9.86 -1.58
N ILE A 61 9.94 -8.74 -2.23
CA ILE A 61 8.61 -8.35 -2.69
C ILE A 61 8.65 -8.38 -4.21
N TYR A 62 7.88 -9.29 -4.82
CA TYR A 62 7.73 -9.37 -6.25
C TYR A 62 6.60 -8.43 -6.66
N ALA A 63 6.93 -7.46 -7.52
CA ALA A 63 6.01 -6.40 -7.88
C ALA A 63 5.90 -6.27 -9.41
N ALA A 64 4.67 -6.25 -9.89
CA ALA A 64 4.33 -6.08 -11.30
C ALA A 64 3.70 -4.70 -11.55
N SER A 65 3.61 -4.30 -12.82
CA SER A 65 2.95 -3.04 -13.17
C SER A 65 1.46 -3.09 -12.86
N PHE A 66 0.97 -2.14 -12.07
CA PHE A 66 -0.44 -2.06 -11.68
C PHE A 66 -1.37 -2.02 -12.90
N GLN A 67 -2.35 -2.92 -12.94
CA GLN A 67 -3.44 -2.91 -13.92
C GLN A 67 -4.76 -2.57 -13.21
N PRO A 68 -5.44 -1.48 -13.59
CA PRO A 68 -6.74 -1.13 -13.02
C PRO A 68 -7.81 -2.21 -13.18
N SER A 69 -7.69 -3.04 -14.23
CA SER A 69 -8.63 -4.12 -14.56
C SER A 69 -8.60 -5.29 -13.57
N ASP A 70 -7.55 -5.38 -12.75
CA ASP A 70 -7.40 -6.45 -11.77
C ASP A 70 -8.20 -6.18 -10.49
N LEU A 71 -8.74 -4.96 -10.37
CA LEU A 71 -9.60 -4.53 -9.28
C LEU A 71 -11.05 -4.38 -9.78
N ASP A 72 -11.98 -4.24 -8.83
CA ASP A 72 -13.38 -3.97 -9.11
C ASP A 72 -13.59 -2.59 -9.78
N PHE A 73 -14.83 -2.11 -9.83
CA PHE A 73 -15.24 -0.87 -10.51
C PHE A 73 -14.45 0.40 -10.09
N TYR A 74 -13.74 0.39 -8.96
CA TYR A 74 -12.93 1.51 -8.46
C TYR A 74 -11.46 1.49 -8.94
N GLY A 75 -11.01 0.42 -9.60
CA GLY A 75 -9.60 0.24 -9.96
C GLY A 75 -9.02 1.35 -10.82
N ALA A 76 -9.83 1.90 -11.73
CA ALA A 76 -9.44 3.00 -12.62
C ALA A 76 -9.12 4.30 -11.88
N ASP A 77 -9.68 4.50 -10.68
CA ASP A 77 -9.58 5.74 -9.91
C ASP A 77 -8.47 5.70 -8.84
N ILE A 78 -7.86 4.54 -8.59
CA ILE A 78 -6.74 4.41 -7.64
C ILE A 78 -5.55 5.30 -8.04
N LYS A 79 -5.08 5.14 -9.27
CA LYS A 79 -3.87 5.83 -9.76
C LYS A 79 -4.08 7.34 -9.91
N PRO A 80 -5.18 7.85 -10.51
CA PRO A 80 -5.45 9.29 -10.54
C PRO A 80 -5.47 9.92 -9.14
N ALA A 81 -6.23 9.35 -8.20
CA ALA A 81 -6.36 9.90 -6.86
C ALA A 81 -5.03 9.89 -6.08
N LEU A 82 -4.18 8.88 -6.33
CA LEU A 82 -2.84 8.81 -5.75
C LEU A 82 -1.90 9.90 -6.31
N LEU A 83 -1.94 10.13 -7.62
CA LEU A 83 -1.01 11.03 -8.33
C LEU A 83 -1.39 12.51 -8.24
N GLU A 84 -2.63 12.85 -7.88
CA GLU A 84 -3.04 14.24 -7.60
C GLU A 84 -2.37 14.83 -6.35
N ARG A 85 -1.62 14.00 -5.60
CA ARG A 85 -1.07 14.32 -4.29
C ARG A 85 0.46 14.38 -4.35
N CYS A 86 1.03 15.49 -3.87
CA CYS A 86 2.47 15.76 -3.96
C CYS A 86 3.14 16.04 -2.60
N ASP A 87 2.39 15.99 -1.51
CA ASP A 87 2.91 16.27 -0.18
C ASP A 87 3.70 15.07 0.36
N ARG A 88 4.89 15.36 0.91
CA ARG A 88 5.82 14.36 1.44
C ARG A 88 5.89 14.52 2.95
N SER A 89 5.98 13.41 3.68
CA SER A 89 6.28 13.43 5.11
C SER A 89 7.71 13.00 5.40
N VAL A 90 8.25 13.52 6.50
CA VAL A 90 9.53 13.08 7.07
C VAL A 90 9.39 11.70 7.70
N PHE A 91 8.22 11.40 8.28
CA PHE A 91 7.92 10.13 8.94
C PHE A 91 6.88 9.36 8.14
N LEU A 92 6.82 8.05 8.34
CA LEU A 92 5.82 7.22 7.70
C LEU A 92 4.44 7.56 8.28
N GLU A 93 3.54 8.09 7.44
CA GLU A 93 2.20 8.54 7.81
C GLU A 93 1.11 7.78 7.06
N THR A 94 -0.14 7.87 7.52
CA THR A 94 -1.31 7.34 6.81
C THR A 94 -2.13 8.44 6.16
N GLU A 95 -2.67 8.15 4.98
CA GLU A 95 -3.63 9.01 4.26
C GLU A 95 -4.85 8.16 3.90
N PHE A 96 -6.04 8.70 4.09
CA PHE A 96 -7.29 7.97 3.88
C PHE A 96 -8.07 8.61 2.74
N LEU A 97 -8.27 7.83 1.68
CA LEU A 97 -9.04 8.21 0.52
C LEU A 97 -10.35 7.43 0.51
N TYR A 98 -11.48 8.12 0.43
CA TYR A 98 -12.81 7.52 0.54
C TYR A 98 -13.51 7.50 -0.81
N TRP A 99 -14.06 6.35 -1.16
CA TRP A 99 -14.87 6.17 -2.36
C TRP A 99 -16.25 6.80 -2.19
N ASN A 100 -16.58 7.78 -3.04
CA ASN A 100 -17.88 8.47 -3.02
C ASN A 100 -18.92 7.89 -4.01
N GLY A 101 -18.59 6.79 -4.71
CA GLY A 101 -19.40 6.24 -5.81
C GLY A 101 -18.85 6.55 -7.21
N ARG A 102 -17.91 7.48 -7.32
CA ARG A 102 -17.34 7.93 -8.60
C ARG A 102 -15.82 8.14 -8.57
N THR A 103 -15.30 8.71 -7.49
CA THR A 103 -13.87 9.00 -7.32
C THR A 103 -13.49 8.79 -5.86
N PHE A 104 -12.18 8.74 -5.63
CA PHE A 104 -11.62 8.79 -4.29
C PHE A 104 -11.37 10.23 -3.85
N GLU A 105 -11.82 10.57 -2.65
CA GLU A 105 -11.62 11.89 -2.05
C GLU A 105 -10.86 11.78 -0.73
N LEU A 106 -9.95 12.72 -0.47
CA LEU A 106 -9.27 12.81 0.80
C LEU A 106 -10.27 13.08 1.92
N GLY A 107 -10.26 12.23 2.94
CA GLY A 107 -11.08 12.43 4.13
C GLY A 107 -10.27 12.47 5.42
N GLU A 108 -10.98 12.53 6.53
CA GLU A 108 -10.38 12.51 7.86
C GLU A 108 -9.72 11.15 8.13
N GLY A 109 -8.59 11.16 8.84
CA GLY A 109 -7.99 9.92 9.35
C GLY A 109 -8.94 9.16 10.28
N LEU A 110 -9.01 7.84 10.14
CA LEU A 110 -9.88 7.04 11.01
C LEU A 110 -9.29 6.89 12.41
N PHE A 111 -7.98 6.62 12.47
CA PHE A 111 -7.25 6.39 13.71
C PHE A 111 -5.93 7.17 13.69
N PRO A 112 -5.46 7.67 14.86
CA PRO A 112 -4.12 8.19 14.96
C PRO A 112 -3.11 7.03 14.76
N THR A 113 -2.08 7.25 13.96
CA THR A 113 -0.97 6.32 13.78
C THR A 113 0.31 6.94 14.30
N HIS A 114 0.94 6.34 15.31
CA HIS A 114 2.15 6.86 15.95
C HIS A 114 3.45 6.18 15.49
N GLY A 115 3.35 5.28 14.51
CA GLY A 115 4.49 4.61 13.88
C GLY A 115 4.06 3.40 13.05
N SER A 116 5.04 2.71 12.46
CA SER A 116 4.81 1.58 11.55
C SER A 116 3.98 0.44 12.17
N GLN A 117 4.09 0.21 13.48
CA GLN A 117 3.32 -0.82 14.16
C GLN A 117 1.80 -0.55 14.11
N ASP A 118 1.37 0.69 14.33
CA ASP A 118 -0.05 1.06 14.27
C ASP A 118 -0.59 0.94 12.84
N ILE A 119 0.25 1.30 11.86
CA ILE A 119 -0.07 1.18 10.44
C ILE A 119 -0.21 -0.29 10.04
N ALA A 120 0.70 -1.16 10.50
CA ALA A 120 0.62 -2.59 10.23
C ALA A 120 -0.65 -3.21 10.82
N ARG A 121 -1.06 -2.80 12.03
CA ARG A 121 -2.34 -3.24 12.62
C ARG A 121 -3.53 -2.80 11.77
N LEU A 122 -3.55 -1.55 11.34
CA LEU A 122 -4.60 -1.02 10.46
C LEU A 122 -4.71 -1.81 9.15
N LEU A 123 -3.59 -2.21 8.56
CA LEU A 123 -3.54 -2.97 7.30
C LEU A 123 -4.01 -4.43 7.43
N LEU A 124 -4.01 -4.99 8.64
CA LEU A 124 -4.53 -6.34 8.90
C LEU A 124 -6.08 -6.37 8.93
N ASP A 125 -6.70 -5.23 9.24
CA ASP A 125 -8.15 -5.13 9.37
C ASP A 125 -8.80 -4.80 8.04
N HIS A 126 -9.64 -5.72 7.54
CA HIS A 126 -10.40 -5.49 6.31
C HIS A 126 -11.55 -4.50 6.51
N TYR A 127 -12.12 -4.44 7.74
CA TYR A 127 -13.15 -3.48 8.11
C TYR A 127 -12.71 -2.65 9.32
N LEU A 128 -12.91 -1.34 9.23
CA LEU A 128 -12.59 -0.37 10.26
C LEU A 128 -13.87 0.32 10.74
N VAL A 129 -14.06 0.43 12.06
CA VAL A 129 -15.26 1.02 12.66
C VAL A 129 -14.92 2.28 13.45
N LYS A 130 -15.52 3.42 13.09
CA LYS A 130 -15.36 4.71 13.78
C LYS A 130 -16.71 5.39 13.94
N GLN A 131 -17.07 5.78 15.18
CA GLN A 131 -18.27 6.55 15.48
C GLN A 131 -19.53 6.03 14.77
N THR A 132 -19.80 4.72 14.89
CA THR A 132 -20.94 4.00 14.27
C THR A 132 -20.92 3.83 12.75
N ARG A 133 -19.86 4.29 12.07
CA ARG A 133 -19.65 4.07 10.63
C ARG A 133 -18.65 2.95 10.42
N THR A 134 -18.92 2.09 9.44
CA THR A 134 -18.05 0.98 9.06
C THR A 134 -17.44 1.27 7.70
N PHE A 135 -16.12 1.08 7.58
CA PHE A 135 -15.36 1.31 6.37
C PHE A 135 -14.68 0.03 5.94
N GLU A 136 -14.89 -0.37 4.69
CA GLU A 136 -14.20 -1.46 4.01
C GLU A 136 -12.89 -0.94 3.42
N SER A 137 -11.78 -1.65 3.67
CA SER A 137 -10.50 -1.41 3.01
C SER A 137 -10.50 -2.05 1.62
N LEU A 138 -10.50 -1.21 0.58
CA LEU A 138 -10.56 -1.63 -0.82
C LEU A 138 -9.18 -1.91 -1.41
N TYR A 139 -8.20 -1.09 -1.03
CA TYR A 139 -6.83 -1.18 -1.54
C TYR A 139 -5.88 -0.37 -0.64
N SER A 140 -4.60 -0.72 -0.64
CA SER A 140 -3.57 -0.02 0.13
C SER A 140 -2.29 0.13 -0.68
N VAL A 141 -1.68 1.32 -0.58
CA VAL A 141 -0.46 1.66 -1.32
C VAL A 141 0.55 2.29 -0.38
N LEU A 142 1.74 1.72 -0.32
CA LEU A 142 2.90 2.44 0.23
C LEU A 142 3.47 3.36 -0.84
N ASP A 143 3.26 4.65 -0.72
CA ASP A 143 3.94 5.66 -1.53
C ASP A 143 5.33 5.93 -0.94
N ASP A 144 6.34 5.20 -1.42
CA ASP A 144 7.72 5.31 -0.94
C ASP A 144 8.35 6.66 -1.29
N ASP A 145 7.87 7.33 -2.33
CA ASP A 145 8.38 8.64 -2.74
C ASP A 145 7.87 9.75 -1.78
N ARG A 146 6.67 9.58 -1.22
CA ARG A 146 6.03 10.50 -0.27
C ARG A 146 6.15 10.09 1.20
N ASN A 147 6.63 8.88 1.49
CA ASN A 147 6.67 8.29 2.83
C ASN A 147 5.28 8.17 3.46
N LYS A 148 4.30 7.67 2.70
CA LYS A 148 2.90 7.55 3.14
C LYS A 148 2.32 6.19 2.81
N VAL A 149 1.49 5.66 3.70
CA VAL A 149 0.57 4.55 3.41
C VAL A 149 -0.80 5.13 3.11
N VAL A 150 -1.23 5.03 1.86
CA VAL A 150 -2.52 5.48 1.39
C VAL A 150 -3.51 4.31 1.46
N LEU A 151 -4.56 4.46 2.26
CA LEU A 151 -5.65 3.51 2.36
C LEU A 151 -6.85 4.00 1.56
N PHE A 152 -7.30 3.17 0.63
CA PHE A 152 -8.49 3.39 -0.17
C PHE A 152 -9.65 2.69 0.52
N MET A 153 -10.61 3.47 0.98
CA MET A 153 -11.68 3.04 1.87
C MET A 153 -13.04 3.26 1.20
N LYS A 154 -14.04 2.48 1.60
CA LYS A 154 -15.44 2.69 1.23
C LYS A 154 -16.33 2.52 2.45
N GLU A 155 -17.23 3.46 2.67
CA GLU A 155 -18.23 3.30 3.71
C GLU A 155 -19.24 2.22 3.33
N VAL A 156 -19.53 1.34 4.28
CA VAL A 156 -20.50 0.26 4.14
C VAL A 156 -21.50 0.31 5.29
N HIS A 157 -22.75 -0.05 4.99
CA HIS A 157 -23.79 -0.19 5.98
C HIS A 157 -23.90 -1.68 6.30
N VAL A 158 -23.48 -2.06 7.51
CA VAL A 158 -23.57 -3.43 8.03
C VAL A 158 -24.80 -3.56 8.92
#